data_AF-A0A351FWH9-F1
#
_entry.id   AF-A0A351FWH9-F1
#
_cell.length_a   1.000
_cell.length_b   1.000
_cell.length_c   1.000
_cell.angle_alpha   90.00
_cell.angle_beta   90.00
_cell.angle_gamma   90.00
#
_symmetry.space_group_name_H-M   'P 1'
#
loop_
_entity.id
_entity.type
_entity.pdbx_description
1 polymer ?
#
loop_
_entity_poly.entity_id
_entity_poly.type
_entity_poly.pdbx_seq_one_letter_code
_entity_poly.pdbx_strand_id
1 'polypeptide(L)'
;MAIEPELLRVACHYKDQRMNSIISVALTARLTDEPNVLAIHVEQARAGWLPLPFKKVLEQITQAALDAGISLEWTEQEGETVALVTIPQQHDSYRFSVIHLDAVELRKGELYVAGRTEAKAADQSESDVGLPK
;
A
#
# COMPACT_ATOMS: atom_id res chain seq x y z
N MET A 1 -3.31 16.56 3.88
CA MET A 1 -3.89 15.32 3.34
C MET A 1 -5.38 15.34 3.60
N ALA A 2 -6.20 14.95 2.62
CA ALA A 2 -7.64 14.79 2.76
C ALA A 2 -8.00 13.39 2.28
N ILE A 3 -8.85 12.69 3.03
CA ILE A 3 -9.35 11.36 2.68
C ILE A 3 -10.86 11.51 2.50
N GLU A 4 -11.34 11.21 1.29
CA GLU A 4 -12.74 11.19 0.90
C GLU A 4 -13.15 9.73 0.60
N PRO A 5 -14.44 9.38 0.57
CA PRO A 5 -14.90 7.99 0.48
C PRO A 5 -14.32 7.16 -0.67
N GLU A 6 -13.90 7.82 -1.75
CA GLU A 6 -13.35 7.17 -2.94
C GLU A 6 -11.98 7.72 -3.34
N LEU A 7 -11.47 8.73 -2.61
CA LEU A 7 -10.33 9.51 -3.07
C LEU A 7 -9.43 9.93 -1.92
N LEU A 8 -8.18 9.51 -1.99
CA LEU A 8 -7.11 10.03 -1.16
C LEU A 8 -6.42 11.19 -1.89
N ARG A 9 -6.45 12.38 -1.29
CA ARG A 9 -5.72 13.55 -1.79
C ARG A 9 -4.57 13.91 -0.86
N VAL A 10 -3.35 13.73 -1.36
CA VAL A 10 -2.14 14.15 -0.66
C VAL A 10 -1.66 15.44 -1.31
N ALA A 11 -1.30 16.43 -0.50
CA ALA A 11 -0.68 17.65 -0.99
C ALA A 11 0.48 18.03 -0.09
N CYS A 12 1.61 18.42 -0.69
CA CYS A 12 2.81 18.83 0.01
C CYS A 12 3.38 20.09 -0.63
N HIS A 13 4.06 20.88 0.21
CA HIS A 13 4.81 22.02 -0.29
C HIS A 13 6.13 21.54 -0.86
N TYR A 14 6.37 21.85 -2.14
CA TYR A 14 7.60 21.54 -2.84
C TYR A 14 8.38 22.81 -3.11
N LYS A 15 9.62 22.83 -2.64
CA LYS A 15 10.54 23.95 -2.83
C LYS A 15 11.90 23.44 -3.28
N ASP A 16 12.30 23.83 -4.48
CA ASP A 16 13.67 23.69 -4.97
C ASP A 16 14.19 25.05 -5.49
N GLN A 17 15.33 25.06 -6.19
CA GLN A 17 15.92 26.29 -6.73
C GLN A 17 15.11 26.92 -7.89
N ARG A 18 14.23 26.16 -8.54
CA ARG A 18 13.48 26.56 -9.75
C ARG A 18 11.97 26.64 -9.54
N MET A 19 11.43 26.04 -8.48
CA MET A 19 10.02 25.85 -8.26
C MET A 19 9.69 25.95 -6.77
N ASN A 20 8.64 26.72 -6.49
CA ASN A 20 8.03 26.86 -5.18
C ASN A 20 6.51 26.70 -5.37
N SER A 21 5.97 25.51 -5.10
CA SER A 21 4.58 25.19 -5.43
C SER A 21 4.00 24.13 -4.48
N ILE A 22 2.67 24.00 -4.48
CA ILE A 22 1.99 22.88 -3.81
C ILE A 22 1.84 21.76 -4.85
N ILE A 23 2.46 20.62 -4.58
CA ILE A 23 2.23 19.39 -5.33
C ILE A 23 1.01 18.71 -4.70
N SER A 24 0.04 18.35 -5.51
CA SER A 24 -1.13 17.58 -5.10
C SER A 24 -1.27 16.33 -5.95
N VAL A 25 -1.47 15.18 -5.30
CA VAL A 25 -1.72 13.88 -5.93
C VAL A 25 -3.06 13.37 -5.42
N ALA A 26 -3.88 12.88 -6.36
CA ALA A 26 -5.15 12.21 -6.11
C ALA A 26 -4.97 10.73 -6.42
N LEU A 27 -5.39 9.89 -5.48
CA LEU A 27 -5.15 8.45 -5.46
C LEU A 27 -6.44 7.72 -5.09
N THR A 28 -6.65 6.54 -5.65
CA THR A 28 -7.67 5.59 -5.16
C THR A 28 -6.96 4.32 -4.70
N ALA A 29 -7.57 3.57 -3.79
CA ALA A 29 -7.00 2.34 -3.24
C ALA A 29 -8.09 1.27 -3.17
N ARG A 30 -7.80 0.06 -3.67
CA ARG A 30 -8.71 -1.09 -3.68
C ARG A 30 -7.95 -2.38 -3.34
N LEU A 31 -8.66 -3.36 -2.81
CA LEU A 31 -8.15 -4.72 -2.69
C LEU A 31 -8.13 -5.39 -4.07
N THR A 32 -7.07 -6.15 -4.35
CA THR A 32 -7.02 -7.03 -5.51
C THR A 32 -7.60 -8.40 -5.17
N ASP A 33 -7.68 -9.28 -6.17
CA ASP A 33 -8.01 -10.69 -5.96
C ASP A 33 -6.91 -11.46 -5.21
N GLU A 34 -5.70 -10.89 -5.14
CA GLU A 34 -4.59 -11.47 -4.38
C GLU A 34 -4.68 -11.06 -2.90
N PRO A 35 -4.47 -12.02 -1.97
CA PRO A 35 -4.60 -11.75 -0.55
C PRO A 35 -3.56 -10.74 -0.09
N ASN A 36 -4.00 -9.72 0.65
CA ASN A 36 -3.18 -8.66 1.24
C ASN A 36 -2.45 -7.77 0.23
N VAL A 37 -2.92 -7.74 -1.01
CA VAL A 37 -2.38 -6.85 -2.04
C VAL A 37 -3.38 -5.72 -2.31
N LEU A 38 -2.90 -4.49 -2.26
CA LEU A 38 -3.68 -3.30 -2.58
C LEU A 38 -3.26 -2.74 -3.93
N ALA A 39 -4.25 -2.50 -4.79
CA ALA A 39 -4.10 -1.71 -6.01
C ALA A 39 -4.31 -0.23 -5.69
N ILE A 40 -3.30 0.58 -5.99
CA ILE A 40 -3.33 2.03 -5.87
C ILE A 40 -3.28 2.65 -7.27
N HIS A 41 -4.32 3.41 -7.63
CA HIS A 41 -4.35 4.15 -8.90
C HIS A 41 -3.99 5.60 -8.65
N VAL A 42 -3.16 6.15 -9.53
CA VAL A 42 -2.80 7.57 -9.52
C VAL A 42 -3.69 8.31 -10.52
N GLU A 43 -4.83 8.80 -10.03
CA GLU A 43 -5.82 9.52 -10.84
C GLU A 43 -5.26 10.82 -11.42
N GLN A 44 -4.47 11.55 -10.61
CA GLN A 44 -4.01 12.87 -11.00
C GLN A 44 -2.81 13.33 -10.18
N ALA A 45 -1.87 14.02 -10.82
CA ALA A 45 -0.79 14.74 -10.14
C ALA A 45 -0.59 16.13 -10.74
N ARG A 46 -0.55 17.17 -9.89
CA ARG A 46 -0.43 18.58 -10.30
C ARG A 46 0.49 19.37 -9.39
N ALA A 47 1.12 20.40 -9.92
CA ALA A 47 1.79 21.48 -9.18
C ALA A 47 0.97 22.77 -9.36
N GLY A 48 0.14 23.09 -8.37
CA GLY A 48 -0.91 24.10 -8.52
C GLY A 48 -1.88 23.73 -9.66
N TRP A 49 -1.94 24.55 -10.70
CA TRP A 49 -2.80 24.30 -11.87
C TRP A 49 -2.14 23.43 -12.96
N LEU A 50 -0.82 23.27 -12.91
CA LEU A 50 -0.05 22.59 -13.95
C LEU A 50 -0.03 21.06 -13.72
N PRO A 51 -0.45 20.22 -14.70
CA PRO A 51 -0.28 18.78 -14.59
C PRO A 51 1.22 18.42 -14.57
N LEU A 52 1.58 17.48 -13.70
CA LEU A 52 2.95 17.01 -13.59
C LEU A 52 3.23 15.88 -14.58
N PRO A 53 4.48 15.74 -15.07
CA PRO A 53 4.87 14.58 -15.85
C PRO A 53 4.70 13.30 -15.03
N PHE A 54 3.80 12.43 -15.46
CA PHE A 54 3.37 11.25 -14.71
C PHE A 54 4.55 10.37 -14.28
N LYS A 55 5.49 10.10 -15.19
CA LYS A 55 6.72 9.33 -14.92
C LYS A 55 7.51 9.84 -13.71
N LYS A 56 7.69 11.16 -13.58
CA LYS A 56 8.43 11.75 -12.46
C LYS A 56 7.70 11.56 -11.14
N VAL A 57 6.37 11.55 -11.17
CA VAL A 57 5.54 11.33 -9.98
C VAL A 57 5.69 9.88 -9.52
N LEU A 58 5.61 8.92 -10.43
CA LEU A 58 5.81 7.50 -10.12
C LEU A 58 7.20 7.23 -9.53
N GLU A 59 8.26 7.82 -10.12
CA GLU A 59 9.62 7.73 -9.61
C GLU A 59 9.73 8.23 -8.16
N GLN A 60 9.13 9.38 -7.85
CA GLN A 60 9.13 9.94 -6.50
C GLN A 60 8.31 9.11 -5.50
N ILE A 61 7.16 8.58 -5.93
CA ILE A 61 6.36 7.65 -5.10
C ILE A 61 7.18 6.39 -4.80
N THR A 62 7.87 5.84 -5.80
CA THR A 62 8.72 4.65 -5.64
C THR A 62 9.83 4.90 -4.62
N GLN A 63 10.53 6.04 -4.72
CA GLN A 63 11.57 6.40 -3.76
C GLN A 63 11.00 6.55 -2.34
N ALA A 64 9.87 7.23 -2.19
CA ALA A 64 9.22 7.39 -0.89
C ALA A 64 8.77 6.04 -0.28
N ALA A 65 8.28 5.10 -1.11
CA ALA A 65 7.92 3.75 -0.67
C ALA A 65 9.15 2.96 -0.21
N LEU A 66 10.25 3.01 -0.98
CA LEU A 66 11.52 2.38 -0.62
C LEU A 66 12.07 2.92 0.71
N ASP A 67 12.09 4.25 0.89
CA ASP A 67 12.53 4.90 2.13
C ASP A 67 11.67 4.50 3.34
N ALA A 68 10.39 4.21 3.11
CA ALA A 68 9.46 3.75 4.14
C ALA A 68 9.49 2.22 4.36
N GLY A 69 10.29 1.46 3.58
CA GLY A 69 10.32 0.00 3.63
C GLY A 69 9.04 -0.66 3.10
N ILE A 70 8.26 0.05 2.28
CA ILE A 70 7.03 -0.44 1.66
C ILE A 70 7.37 -1.12 0.34
N SER A 71 6.98 -2.39 0.19
CA SER A 71 7.08 -3.11 -1.09
C SER A 71 6.02 -2.62 -2.06
N LEU A 72 6.46 -1.99 -3.15
CA LEU A 72 5.62 -1.42 -4.18
C LEU A 72 6.08 -1.92 -5.55
N GLU A 73 5.15 -2.49 -6.32
CA GLU A 73 5.37 -2.96 -7.68
C GLU A 73 4.44 -2.23 -8.64
N TRP A 74 4.97 -1.72 -9.76
CA TRP A 74 4.15 -1.08 -10.79
C TRP A 74 3.74 -2.09 -11.84
N THR A 75 2.45 -2.12 -12.18
CA THR A 75 1.89 -2.91 -13.27
C THR A 75 1.02 -2.04 -14.17
N GLU A 76 0.78 -2.50 -15.40
CA GLU A 76 -0.14 -1.87 -16.32
C GLU A 76 -1.37 -2.77 -16.47
N GLN A 77 -2.54 -2.27 -16.09
CA GLN A 77 -3.82 -2.97 -16.18
C GLN A 77 -4.78 -2.10 -17.00
N GLU A 78 -5.31 -2.66 -18.09
CA GLU A 78 -6.26 -1.95 -18.97
C GLU A 78 -5.73 -0.59 -19.51
N GLY A 79 -4.41 -0.43 -19.60
CA GLY A 79 -3.76 0.82 -20.05
C GLY A 79 -3.58 1.86 -18.93
N GLU A 80 -3.89 1.51 -17.69
CA GLU A 80 -3.65 2.31 -16.50
C GLU A 80 -2.46 1.77 -15.71
N THR A 81 -1.61 2.67 -15.22
CA THR A 81 -0.51 2.29 -14.32
C THR A 81 -1.02 2.18 -12.89
N VAL A 82 -0.88 0.98 -12.32
CA VAL A 82 -1.37 0.62 -10.99
C VAL A 82 -0.17 0.25 -10.11
N ALA A 83 -0.10 0.80 -8.90
CA ALA A 83 0.84 0.36 -7.88
C ALA A 83 0.21 -0.77 -7.07
N LEU A 84 0.84 -1.94 -7.07
CA LEU A 84 0.54 -3.04 -6.18
C LEU A 84 1.38 -2.89 -4.91
N VAL A 85 0.70 -2.77 -3.77
CA VAL A 85 1.33 -2.68 -2.45
C VAL A 85 0.98 -3.91 -1.65
N THR A 86 2.00 -4.68 -1.28
CA THR A 86 1.84 -5.90 -0.48
C THR A 86 1.91 -5.55 1.00
N ILE A 87 0.82 -5.80 1.72
CA ILE A 87 0.82 -5.69 3.18
C ILE A 87 1.44 -6.96 3.76
N PRO A 88 2.57 -6.84 4.49
CA PRO A 88 3.25 -8.02 5.02
C PRO A 88 2.35 -8.77 5.99
N GLN A 89 2.21 -10.08 5.78
CA GLN A 89 1.36 -10.95 6.62
C GLN A 89 1.92 -11.12 8.03
N GLN A 90 3.21 -10.82 8.22
CA GLN A 90 3.95 -10.96 9.46
C GLN A 90 4.52 -9.58 9.80
N HIS A 91 4.12 -9.06 10.96
CA HIS A 91 4.69 -7.85 11.54
C HIS A 91 5.23 -8.22 12.92
N ASP A 92 6.30 -7.57 13.39
CA ASP A 92 6.95 -7.94 14.66
C ASP A 92 6.00 -7.91 15.87
N SER A 93 5.00 -7.03 15.83
CA SER A 93 3.92 -6.94 16.82
C SER A 93 2.95 -8.13 16.83
N TYR A 94 2.93 -8.92 15.75
CA TYR A 94 2.00 -10.04 15.49
C TYR A 94 2.77 -11.34 15.17
N ARG A 95 3.87 -11.58 15.89
CA ARG A 95 4.81 -12.70 15.71
C ARG A 95 4.17 -14.09 15.61
N PHE A 96 2.97 -14.29 16.17
CA PHE A 96 2.28 -15.58 16.23
C PHE A 96 1.03 -15.67 15.35
N SER A 97 0.85 -14.75 14.42
CA SER A 97 -0.38 -14.71 13.63
C SER A 97 -0.21 -14.17 12.22
N VAL A 98 -0.96 -14.76 11.29
CA VAL A 98 -1.04 -14.34 9.89
C VAL A 98 -2.17 -13.35 9.75
N ILE A 99 -1.88 -12.16 9.22
CA ILE A 99 -2.89 -11.13 8.93
C ILE A 99 -3.50 -11.43 7.56
N HIS A 100 -4.82 -11.45 7.48
CA HIS A 100 -5.62 -11.53 6.25
C HIS A 100 -6.48 -10.28 6.14
N LEU A 101 -6.26 -9.47 5.10
CA LEU A 101 -7.09 -8.33 4.77
C LEU A 101 -8.39 -8.83 4.11
N ASP A 102 -9.53 -8.44 4.68
CA ASP A 102 -10.85 -8.74 4.10
C ASP A 102 -11.44 -7.49 3.42
N ALA A 103 -11.14 -6.29 3.91
CA ALA A 103 -11.69 -5.05 3.36
C ALA A 103 -10.74 -3.85 3.54
N VAL A 104 -10.74 -2.97 2.54
CA VAL A 104 -10.14 -1.63 2.62
C VAL A 104 -11.16 -0.62 2.11
N GLU A 105 -11.40 0.41 2.91
CA GLU A 105 -12.36 1.46 2.61
C GLU A 105 -11.77 2.81 2.97
N LEU A 106 -11.84 3.76 2.05
CA LEU A 106 -11.54 5.15 2.36
C LEU A 106 -12.79 5.75 3.00
N ARG A 107 -12.64 6.38 4.16
CA ARG A 107 -13.69 7.15 4.82
C ARG A 107 -13.21 8.57 5.03
N LYS A 108 -14.12 9.47 5.38
CA LYS A 108 -13.78 10.87 5.59
C LYS A 108 -12.70 11.01 6.67
N GLY A 109 -11.48 11.33 6.24
CA GLY A 109 -10.31 11.51 7.10
C GLY A 109 -9.58 10.23 7.52
N GLU A 110 -10.03 9.04 7.13
CA GLU A 110 -9.52 7.76 7.64
C GLU A 110 -9.42 6.68 6.55
N LEU A 111 -8.36 5.88 6.59
CA LEU A 111 -8.26 4.63 5.84
C LEU A 111 -8.69 3.49 6.77
N TYR A 112 -9.84 2.89 6.50
CA TYR A 112 -10.35 1.76 7.25
C TYR A 112 -9.83 0.46 6.63
N VAL A 113 -9.20 -0.37 7.46
CA VAL A 113 -8.67 -1.68 7.07
C VAL A 113 -9.30 -2.71 8.00
N ALA A 114 -10.00 -3.67 7.43
CA ALA A 114 -10.60 -4.79 8.15
C ALA A 114 -9.95 -6.09 7.71
N GLY A 115 -9.78 -7.00 8.66
CA GLY A 115 -9.14 -8.27 8.39
C GLY A 115 -9.24 -9.22 9.57
N ARG A 116 -8.80 -10.45 9.33
CA ARG A 116 -8.73 -11.51 10.33
C ARG A 116 -7.29 -11.86 10.61
N THR A 117 -7.07 -12.38 11.81
CA THR A 117 -5.76 -12.78 12.29
C THR A 117 -5.85 -14.24 12.65
N GLU A 118 -5.16 -15.09 11.91
CA GLU A 118 -5.14 -16.53 12.17
C GLU A 118 -3.90 -16.88 12.98
N ALA A 119 -4.08 -17.62 14.07
CA ALA A 119 -2.95 -18.10 14.87
C ALA A 119 -2.10 -19.03 14.00
N LYS A 120 -0.79 -18.76 13.93
CA LYS A 120 0.15 -19.63 13.23
C LYS A 120 0.07 -21.00 13.91
N ALA A 121 -0.38 -22.02 13.18
CA ALA A 121 -0.38 -23.39 13.68
C ALA A 121 1.05 -23.72 14.14
N ALA A 122 1.20 -23.97 15.44
CA ALA A 122 2.46 -24.48 15.98
C ALA A 122 2.71 -25.83 15.32
N ASP A 123 3.87 -25.95 14.67
CA ASP A 123 4.35 -27.17 14.06
C ASP A 123 4.37 -28.29 15.13
N GLN A 124 3.34 -29.15 15.11
CA GLN A 124 3.33 -30.41 15.84
C GLN A 124 3.76 -31.49 14.88
N SER A 125 5.07 -31.66 14.72
CA SER A 125 5.69 -32.86 14.16
C SER A 125 7.09 -33.07 14.74
N GLU A 126 7.17 -33.17 16.07
CA GLU A 126 8.27 -33.86 16.73
C GLU A 126 7.73 -34.61 17.96
N SER A 127 7.39 -35.89 17.77
CA SER A 127 7.45 -37.00 18.76
C SER A 127 6.64 -38.21 18.27
N ASP A 128 7.27 -39.09 17.49
CA ASP A 128 7.04 -40.52 17.70
C ASP A 128 8.42 -41.17 17.91
N VAL A 129 8.87 -41.11 19.17
CA VAL A 129 9.90 -42.01 19.67
C VAL A 129 9.23 -43.36 19.89
N GLY A 130 9.69 -44.36 19.14
CA GLY A 130 9.25 -45.74 19.30
C GLY A 130 10.22 -46.76 18.72
N LEU A 131 11.44 -46.89 19.27
CA LEU A 131 12.06 -48.22 19.40
C LEU A 131 11.37 -48.92 20.58
N PRO A 132 10.95 -50.20 20.50
CA PRO A 132 11.87 -51.36 20.52
C PRO A 132 11.34 -52.53 19.62
N LYS A 133 11.96 -53.70 19.40
CA LYS A 133 12.95 -54.52 20.11
C LYS A 133 13.56 -55.50 19.10
#